data_AF-A0A944TXD4-F1
#
_entry.id   AF-A0A944TXD4-F1
#
_cell.length_a   1.000
_cell.length_b   1.000
_cell.length_c   1.000
_cell.angle_alpha   90.00
_cell.angle_beta   90.00
_cell.angle_gamma   90.00
#
_symmetry.space_group_name_H-M   'P 1'
#
loop_
_entity.id
_entity.type
_entity.pdbx_description
1 polymer ?
#
loop_
_entity_poly.entity_id
_entity_poly.type
_entity_poly.pdbx_seq_one_letter_code
_entity_poly.pdbx_strand_id
1 'polypeptide(L)'
;LFGGGFIIYTAIKEIHHLLIVKHIEHTEGSGRRSVAKAIVLIVLMNLVFSVDSILSAMAIASEVDADGVVTYQVPLMVIAIVLSGLAMIFMADAVTEFLKKNRMYEVLGLFILFLVGVLLVTEGAHLSHLKLFNFPIDAMSKSSFYLVVGVLIVTDILSNRYQKRLWAQKEEEIRGNIK
;
A
#
# COMPACT_ATOMS: atom_id res chain seq x y z
N LEU A 1 -2.85 -15.85 -2.34
CA LEU A 1 -1.61 -16.00 -3.15
C LEU A 1 -1.63 -15.19 -4.43
N PHE A 2 -2.45 -15.53 -5.44
CA PHE A 2 -2.45 -14.83 -6.73
C PHE A 2 -2.71 -13.31 -6.61
N GLY A 3 -3.72 -12.91 -5.83
CA GLY A 3 -4.01 -11.49 -5.59
C GLY A 3 -2.86 -10.71 -4.95
N GLY A 4 -2.24 -11.27 -3.91
CA GLY A 4 -1.07 -10.65 -3.27
C GLY A 4 0.13 -10.54 -4.22
N GLY A 5 0.42 -11.58 -5.00
CA GLY A 5 1.47 -11.54 -6.02
C GLY A 5 1.19 -10.50 -7.12
N PHE A 6 -0.06 -10.36 -7.54
CA PHE A 6 -0.49 -9.34 -8.49
C PHE A 6 -0.32 -7.91 -7.95
N ILE A 7 -0.65 -7.69 -6.67
CA ILE A 7 -0.42 -6.40 -6.00
C ILE A 7 1.08 -6.08 -5.94
N ILE A 8 1.90 -7.03 -5.50
CA ILE A 8 3.36 -6.86 -5.42
C ILE A 8 3.92 -6.47 -6.79
N TYR A 9 3.56 -7.21 -7.83
CA TYR A 9 3.99 -6.92 -9.20
C TYR A 9 3.56 -5.52 -9.64
N THR A 10 2.31 -5.15 -9.37
CA THR A 10 1.78 -3.82 -9.75
C THR A 10 2.51 -2.70 -9.02
N ALA A 11 2.73 -2.84 -7.71
CA ALA A 11 3.43 -1.84 -6.91
C ALA A 11 4.89 -1.67 -7.37
N ILE A 12 5.62 -2.78 -7.58
CA ILE A 12 7.01 -2.73 -8.08
C ILE A 12 7.06 -2.03 -9.44
N LYS A 13 6.15 -2.38 -10.35
CA LYS A 13 6.09 -1.78 -11.69
C LYS A 13 5.85 -0.28 -11.62
N GLU A 14 4.92 0.17 -10.79
CA GLU A 14 4.58 1.59 -10.68
C GLU A 14 5.71 2.38 -10.00
N ILE A 15 6.32 1.83 -8.95
CA ILE A 15 7.51 2.41 -8.30
C ILE A 15 8.64 2.59 -9.33
N HIS A 16 8.93 1.54 -10.11
CA HIS A 16 9.96 1.59 -11.15
C HIS A 16 9.65 2.65 -12.23
N HIS A 17 8.40 2.75 -12.65
CA HIS A 17 7.95 3.77 -13.62
C HIS A 17 8.14 5.19 -13.06
N LEU A 18 7.74 5.47 -11.82
CA LEU A 18 7.92 6.76 -11.17
C LEU A 18 9.40 7.16 -11.02
N LEU A 19 10.29 6.18 -10.80
CA LEU A 19 11.73 6.39 -10.71
C LEU A 19 12.36 6.68 -12.08
N ILE A 20 11.94 5.98 -13.14
CA ILE A 20 12.46 6.18 -14.51
C ILE A 20 11.98 7.50 -15.14
N VAL A 21 10.73 7.89 -14.91
CA VAL A 21 10.19 9.17 -15.43
C VAL A 21 10.97 10.37 -14.89
N LYS A 22 11.73 10.20 -13.78
CA LYS A 22 12.67 11.20 -13.26
C LYS A 22 13.91 11.42 -14.14
N HIS A 23 14.12 10.62 -15.20
CA HIS A 23 15.28 10.68 -16.09
C HIS A 23 14.96 10.84 -17.57
N ILE A 24 13.70 10.73 -17.98
CA ILE A 24 13.30 10.81 -19.39
C ILE A 24 12.14 11.80 -19.51
N GLU A 25 12.45 13.10 -19.50
CA GLU A 25 11.66 14.04 -20.28
C GLU A 25 12.01 13.79 -21.75
N HIS A 26 10.99 13.46 -22.55
CA HIS A 26 11.05 13.06 -23.96
C HIS A 26 11.34 11.57 -24.20
N THR A 27 10.26 10.78 -24.37
CA THR A 27 10.01 9.97 -25.58
C THR A 27 8.75 9.10 -25.40
N GLU A 28 7.75 9.41 -26.22
CA GLU A 28 6.74 8.54 -26.86
C GLU A 28 5.66 7.75 -26.09
N GLY A 29 4.41 8.09 -26.44
CA GLY A 29 3.53 7.12 -27.12
C GLY A 29 2.88 6.03 -26.26
N SER A 30 2.13 6.40 -25.21
CA SER A 30 1.31 5.43 -24.49
C SER A 30 0.13 4.96 -25.37
N GLY A 31 0.26 3.75 -25.93
CA GLY A 31 -0.82 3.07 -26.64
C GLY A 31 -2.09 2.96 -25.79
N ARG A 32 -3.22 3.31 -26.40
CA ARG A 32 -4.56 3.40 -25.78
C ARG A 32 -4.90 2.07 -25.09
N ARG A 33 -4.77 2.00 -23.76
CA ARG A 33 -5.13 0.81 -22.97
C ARG A 33 -6.62 0.53 -23.21
N SER A 34 -6.95 -0.67 -23.69
CA SER A 34 -8.34 -1.05 -23.96
C SER A 34 -9.22 -0.84 -22.73
N VAL A 35 -10.40 -0.24 -22.90
CA VAL A 35 -11.37 0.01 -21.83
C VAL A 35 -11.71 -1.30 -21.09
N ALA A 36 -11.83 -2.41 -21.82
CA ALA A 36 -12.05 -3.74 -21.24
C ALA A 36 -10.91 -4.14 -20.28
N LYS A 37 -9.66 -3.86 -20.65
CA LYS A 37 -8.49 -4.12 -19.80
C LYS A 37 -8.48 -3.23 -18.55
N ALA A 38 -8.94 -1.98 -18.67
CA ALA A 38 -9.07 -1.08 -17.53
C ALA A 38 -10.13 -1.57 -16.54
N ILE A 39 -11.30 -1.98 -17.04
CA ILE A 39 -12.40 -2.53 -16.20
C ILE A 39 -11.93 -3.79 -15.47
N VAL A 40 -11.29 -4.74 -16.16
CA VAL A 40 -10.76 -5.97 -15.54
C VAL A 40 -9.76 -5.62 -14.43
N LEU A 41 -8.87 -4.65 -14.66
CA LEU A 41 -7.91 -4.21 -13.65
C LEU A 41 -8.60 -3.60 -12.42
N ILE A 42 -9.62 -2.77 -12.63
CA ILE A 42 -10.39 -2.15 -11.54
C ILE A 42 -11.10 -3.21 -10.72
N VAL A 43 -11.79 -4.15 -11.36
CA VAL A 43 -12.49 -5.25 -10.67
C VAL A 43 -11.50 -6.09 -9.88
N LEU A 44 -10.36 -6.45 -10.50
CA LEU A 44 -9.35 -7.27 -9.85
C LEU A 44 -8.70 -6.54 -8.65
N MET A 45 -8.44 -5.23 -8.77
CA MET A 45 -7.97 -4.43 -7.63
C MET A 45 -8.99 -4.39 -6.49
N ASN A 46 -10.26 -4.11 -6.79
CA ASN A 46 -11.31 -4.10 -5.76
C ASN A 46 -11.46 -5.47 -5.08
N LEU A 47 -11.32 -6.57 -5.84
CA LEU A 47 -11.34 -7.92 -5.28
C LEU A 47 -10.18 -8.17 -4.31
N VAL A 48 -8.96 -7.74 -4.63
CA VAL A 48 -7.83 -7.95 -3.71
C VAL A 48 -7.94 -7.04 -2.48
N PHE A 49 -8.38 -5.79 -2.65
CA PHE A 49 -8.61 -4.87 -1.53
C PHE A 49 -9.73 -5.32 -0.59
N SER A 50 -10.76 -6.00 -1.11
CA SER A 50 -11.82 -6.54 -0.25
C SER A 50 -11.32 -7.66 0.66
N VAL A 51 -10.39 -8.50 0.19
CA VAL A 51 -9.80 -9.59 1.00
C VAL A 51 -9.05 -9.05 2.21
N ASP A 52 -8.19 -8.03 2.03
CA ASP A 52 -7.46 -7.40 3.13
C ASP A 52 -8.40 -6.69 4.13
N SER A 53 -9.39 -5.96 3.59
CA SER A 53 -10.41 -5.28 4.40
C SER A 53 -11.23 -6.26 5.25
N ILE A 54 -11.61 -7.40 4.69
CA ILE A 54 -12.34 -8.47 5.41
C ILE A 54 -11.46 -9.09 6.49
N LEU A 55 -10.20 -9.43 6.17
CA LEU A 55 -9.27 -10.00 7.14
C LEU A 55 -9.01 -9.03 8.30
N SER A 56 -8.89 -7.74 8.02
CA SER A 56 -8.75 -6.69 9.04
C SER A 56 -10.01 -6.54 9.89
N ALA A 57 -11.19 -6.53 9.27
CA ALA A 57 -12.46 -6.50 9.99
C ALA A 57 -12.64 -7.74 10.89
N MET A 58 -12.32 -8.93 10.40
CA MET A 58 -12.38 -10.18 11.17
C MET A 58 -11.46 -10.18 12.37
N ALA A 59 -10.27 -9.57 12.28
CA ALA A 59 -9.33 -9.50 13.39
C ALA A 59 -9.78 -8.54 14.50
N ILE A 60 -10.62 -7.55 14.18
CA ILE A 60 -11.11 -6.53 15.12
C ILE A 60 -12.48 -6.93 15.70
N ALA A 61 -13.33 -7.57 14.90
CA ALA A 61 -14.70 -7.93 15.25
C ALA A 61 -14.86 -9.40 15.70
N SER A 62 -13.75 -10.10 15.97
CA SER A 62 -13.75 -11.37 16.66
C SER A 62 -13.64 -11.14 18.17
N GLU A 63 -14.65 -11.55 18.92
CA GLU A 63 -14.57 -11.63 20.36
C GLU A 63 -14.23 -13.07 20.77
N VAL A 64 -13.28 -13.20 21.68
CA VAL A 64 -12.92 -14.48 22.30
C VAL A 64 -13.65 -14.52 23.63
N ASP A 65 -14.67 -15.37 23.74
CA ASP A 65 -15.36 -15.61 25.00
C ASP A 65 -14.41 -16.24 26.03
N ALA A 66 -14.78 -16.17 27.32
CA ALA A 66 -13.99 -16.72 28.43
C ALA A 66 -13.70 -18.24 28.29
N ASP A 67 -14.51 -18.95 27.51
CA ASP A 67 -14.37 -20.37 27.18
C ASP A 67 -13.54 -20.64 25.90
N GLY A 68 -12.94 -19.61 25.29
CA GLY A 68 -12.11 -19.71 24.09
C GLY A 68 -12.88 -19.84 22.77
N VAL A 69 -14.20 -19.65 22.79
CA VAL A 69 -15.04 -19.67 21.58
C VAL A 69 -14.93 -18.31 20.88
N VAL A 70 -14.58 -18.33 19.60
CA VAL A 70 -14.48 -17.12 18.77
C VAL A 70 -15.83 -16.85 18.13
N THR A 71 -16.48 -15.75 18.55
CA THR A 71 -17.74 -15.29 17.94
C THR A 71 -17.45 -14.14 16.99
N TYR A 72 -17.86 -14.29 15.73
CA TYR A 72 -17.68 -13.26 14.71
C TYR A 72 -18.92 -12.37 14.62
N GLN A 73 -18.74 -11.07 14.87
CA GLN A 73 -19.81 -10.09 14.73
C GLN A 73 -19.99 -9.67 13.26
N VAL A 74 -20.49 -10.60 12.44
CA VAL A 74 -20.70 -10.40 11.00
C VAL A 74 -21.46 -9.10 10.67
N PRO A 75 -22.53 -8.71 11.39
CA PRO A 75 -23.24 -7.46 11.10
C PRO A 75 -22.34 -6.22 11.22
N LEU A 76 -21.47 -6.16 12.24
CA LEU A 76 -20.54 -5.04 12.41
C LEU A 76 -19.49 -5.00 11.31
N MET A 77 -18.95 -6.15 10.91
CA MET A 77 -17.98 -6.23 9.80
C MET A 77 -18.59 -5.71 8.50
N VAL A 78 -19.81 -6.11 8.17
CA VAL A 78 -20.51 -5.64 6.95
C VAL A 78 -20.71 -4.13 7.00
N ILE A 79 -21.20 -3.59 8.12
CA ILE A 79 -21.41 -2.14 8.27
C ILE A 79 -20.08 -1.38 8.14
N ALA A 80 -19.02 -1.86 8.78
CA ALA A 80 -17.70 -1.23 8.71
C ALA A 80 -17.13 -1.21 7.28
N ILE A 81 -17.21 -2.33 6.56
CA ILE A 81 -16.71 -2.43 5.18
C ILE A 81 -17.51 -1.53 4.23
N VAL A 82 -18.84 -1.50 4.35
CA VAL A 82 -19.70 -0.65 3.52
C VAL A 82 -19.44 0.83 3.79
N LEU A 83 -19.35 1.23 5.07
CA LEU A 83 -19.03 2.61 5.44
C LEU A 83 -17.64 3.02 4.98
N SER A 84 -16.64 2.15 5.13
CA SER A 84 -15.28 2.38 4.64
C SER A 84 -15.25 2.53 3.11
N GLY A 85 -15.96 1.66 2.38
CA GLY A 85 -16.05 1.73 0.92
C GLY A 85 -16.74 3.00 0.44
N LEU A 86 -17.83 3.42 1.09
CA LEU A 86 -18.49 4.69 0.81
C LEU A 86 -17.56 5.87 1.06
N ALA A 87 -16.89 5.92 2.22
CA ALA A 87 -15.92 6.97 2.53
C ALA A 87 -14.79 7.04 1.50
N MET A 88 -14.28 5.89 1.03
CA MET A 88 -13.26 5.83 -0.02
C MET A 88 -13.74 6.46 -1.33
N ILE A 89 -14.98 6.19 -1.75
CA ILE A 89 -15.56 6.78 -2.96
C ILE A 89 -15.70 8.29 -2.81
N PHE A 90 -16.23 8.77 -1.68
CA PHE A 90 -16.37 10.21 -1.41
C PHE A 90 -15.03 10.95 -1.38
N MET A 91 -13.96 10.30 -0.94
CA MET A 91 -12.63 10.91 -0.82
C MET A 91 -11.72 10.66 -2.03
N ALA A 92 -12.11 9.82 -3.00
CA ALA A 92 -11.23 9.35 -4.07
C ALA A 92 -10.60 10.50 -4.88
N ASP A 93 -11.40 11.51 -5.25
CA ASP A 93 -10.92 12.65 -6.02
C ASP A 93 -9.95 13.52 -5.20
N ALA A 94 -10.31 13.82 -3.94
CA ALA A 94 -9.48 14.61 -3.04
C ALA A 94 -8.14 13.94 -2.73
N VAL A 95 -8.15 12.62 -2.48
CA VAL A 95 -6.93 11.83 -2.26
C VAL A 95 -6.08 11.82 -3.54
N THR A 96 -6.69 11.62 -4.71
CA THR A 96 -5.96 11.60 -5.99
C THR A 96 -5.28 12.94 -6.26
N GLU A 97 -5.97 14.06 -6.04
CA GLU A 97 -5.41 15.39 -6.26
C GLU A 97 -4.28 15.70 -5.25
N PHE A 98 -4.45 15.30 -3.99
CA PHE A 98 -3.41 15.43 -2.96
C PHE A 98 -2.14 14.65 -3.33
N LEU A 99 -2.28 13.39 -3.76
CA LEU A 99 -1.14 12.54 -4.14
C LEU A 99 -0.41 13.11 -5.36
N LYS A 100 -1.14 13.58 -6.37
CA LYS A 100 -0.57 14.23 -7.57
C LYS A 100 0.23 15.48 -7.23
N LYS A 101 -0.29 16.32 -6.31
CA LYS A 101 0.40 17.54 -5.88
C LYS A 101 1.65 17.22 -5.04
N ASN A 102 1.61 16.13 -4.28
CA ASN A 102 2.65 15.78 -3.32
C ASN A 102 3.23 14.39 -3.61
N ARG A 103 4.10 14.32 -4.63
CA ARG A 103 4.68 13.07 -5.15
C ARG A 103 5.38 12.15 -4.13
N MET A 104 5.86 12.68 -2.99
CA MET A 104 6.39 11.83 -1.91
C MET A 104 5.31 10.90 -1.32
N TYR A 105 4.10 11.41 -1.10
CA TYR A 105 3.00 10.60 -0.56
C TYR A 105 2.46 9.59 -1.59
N GLU A 106 2.58 9.88 -2.88
CA GLU A 106 2.27 8.93 -3.95
C GLU A 106 3.18 7.68 -3.87
N VAL A 107 4.50 7.89 -3.75
CA VAL A 107 5.47 6.81 -3.57
C VAL A 107 5.23 6.05 -2.26
N LEU A 108 4.96 6.76 -1.17
CA LEU A 108 4.61 6.16 0.12
C LEU A 108 3.39 5.23 0.01
N GLY A 109 2.35 5.66 -0.69
CA GLY A 109 1.15 4.84 -0.93
C GLY A 109 1.45 3.55 -1.71
N LEU A 110 2.34 3.61 -2.71
CA LEU A 110 2.78 2.43 -3.44
C LEU A 110 3.60 1.45 -2.58
N PHE A 111 4.41 1.96 -1.64
CA PHE A 111 5.10 1.13 -0.67
C PHE A 111 4.14 0.44 0.31
N ILE A 112 3.11 1.16 0.79
CA ILE A 112 2.05 0.54 1.61
C ILE A 112 1.34 -0.55 0.82
N LEU A 113 0.99 -0.29 -0.44
CA LEU A 113 0.39 -1.29 -1.34
C LEU A 113 1.29 -2.53 -1.51
N PHE A 114 2.60 -2.32 -1.70
CA PHE A 114 3.57 -3.41 -1.75
C PHE A 114 3.58 -4.24 -0.46
N LEU A 115 3.61 -3.59 0.71
CA LEU A 115 3.60 -4.27 2.01
C LEU A 115 2.30 -5.08 2.22
N VAL A 116 1.14 -4.54 1.84
CA VAL A 116 -0.14 -5.28 1.87
C VAL A 116 -0.07 -6.50 0.93
N GLY A 117 0.52 -6.34 -0.25
CA GLY A 117 0.76 -7.46 -1.16
C GLY A 117 1.61 -8.58 -0.53
N VAL A 118 2.69 -8.22 0.16
CA VAL A 118 3.54 -9.18 0.90
C VAL A 118 2.75 -9.87 2.02
N LEU A 119 2.00 -9.10 2.82
CA LEU A 119 1.14 -9.63 3.88
C LEU A 119 0.18 -10.69 3.33
N LEU A 120 -0.57 -10.37 2.27
CA LEU A 120 -1.53 -11.30 1.65
C LEU A 120 -0.87 -12.54 1.02
N VAL A 121 0.35 -12.42 0.51
CA VAL A 121 1.11 -13.60 0.05
C VAL A 121 1.52 -14.47 1.23
N THR A 122 2.03 -13.90 2.32
CA THR A 122 2.45 -14.67 3.50
C THR A 122 1.26 -15.36 4.18
N GLU A 123 0.14 -14.67 4.39
CA GLU A 123 -1.08 -15.27 4.94
C GLU A 123 -1.64 -16.35 4.01
N GLY A 124 -1.68 -16.10 2.69
CA GLY A 124 -2.12 -17.10 1.72
C GLY A 124 -1.19 -18.32 1.64
N ALA A 125 0.10 -18.13 1.85
CA ALA A 125 1.10 -19.20 1.86
C ALA A 125 0.99 -20.06 3.11
N HIS A 126 0.74 -19.42 4.26
CA HIS A 126 0.47 -20.09 5.51
C HIS A 126 -0.79 -20.98 5.42
N LEU A 127 -1.91 -20.44 4.92
CA LEU A 127 -3.16 -21.20 4.74
C LEU A 127 -3.00 -22.39 3.79
N SER A 128 -2.14 -22.28 2.78
CA SER A 128 -1.87 -23.36 1.82
C SER A 128 -0.77 -24.32 2.28
N HIS A 129 -0.25 -24.16 3.51
CA HIS A 129 0.84 -24.97 4.07
C HIS A 129 2.07 -25.04 3.15
N LEU A 130 2.33 -23.96 2.40
CA LEU A 130 3.47 -23.91 1.49
C LEU A 130 4.77 -23.92 2.29
N LYS A 131 5.65 -24.85 1.92
CA LYS A 131 7.01 -24.94 2.45
C LYS A 131 7.96 -24.27 1.48
N LEU A 132 8.69 -23.27 1.95
CA LEU A 132 9.79 -22.66 1.21
C LEU A 132 11.10 -23.30 1.68
N PHE A 133 11.81 -23.98 0.79
CA PHE A 133 13.10 -24.63 1.12
C PHE A 133 13.05 -25.52 2.38
N ASN A 134 11.95 -26.26 2.57
CA ASN A 134 11.67 -27.14 3.71
C ASN A 134 11.30 -26.45 5.03
N PHE A 135 11.16 -25.12 5.06
CA PHE A 135 10.62 -24.37 6.19
C PHE A 135 9.16 -23.96 5.92
N PRO A 136 8.23 -24.14 6.88
CA PRO A 136 6.86 -23.65 6.73
C PRO A 136 6.86 -22.12 6.65
N ILE A 137 6.04 -21.56 5.77
CA ILE A 137 5.81 -20.12 5.74
C ILE A 137 4.79 -19.79 6.83
N ASP A 138 5.24 -19.12 7.88
CA ASP A 138 4.36 -18.58 8.91
C ASP A 138 3.73 -17.25 8.45
N ALA A 139 2.46 -17.07 8.81
CA ALA A 139 1.77 -15.82 8.54
C ALA A 139 2.42 -14.68 9.32
N MET A 140 2.62 -13.54 8.65
CA MET A 140 3.13 -12.34 9.32
C MET A 140 2.10 -11.81 10.32
N SER A 141 2.53 -11.46 11.53
CA SER A 141 1.61 -10.86 12.51
C SER A 141 1.16 -9.47 12.04
N LYS A 142 -0.12 -9.14 12.23
CA LYS A 142 -0.66 -7.80 11.89
C LYS A 142 0.04 -6.68 12.66
N SER A 143 0.47 -6.97 13.90
CA SER A 143 1.22 -6.02 14.71
C SER A 143 2.58 -5.66 14.09
N SER A 144 3.31 -6.66 13.57
CA SER A 144 4.56 -6.44 12.85
C SER A 144 4.34 -5.62 11.58
N PHE A 145 3.24 -5.86 10.87
CA PHE A 145 2.87 -5.07 9.69
C PHE A 145 2.65 -3.59 10.05
N TYR A 146 1.82 -3.30 11.05
CA TYR A 146 1.57 -1.91 11.46
C TYR A 146 2.84 -1.22 12.00
N LEU A 147 3.71 -1.97 12.68
CA LEU A 147 5.02 -1.46 13.11
C LEU A 147 5.89 -1.09 11.91
N VAL A 148 5.98 -1.95 10.89
CA VAL A 148 6.76 -1.68 9.68
C VAL A 148 6.21 -0.46 8.94
N VAL A 149 4.89 -0.35 8.77
CA VAL A 149 4.25 0.82 8.17
C VAL A 149 4.54 2.09 8.99
N GLY A 150 4.44 2.02 10.32
CA GLY A 150 4.73 3.14 11.21
C GLY A 150 6.18 3.60 11.10
N VAL A 151 7.15 2.68 11.15
CA VAL A 151 8.57 2.97 10.96
C VAL A 151 8.79 3.60 9.57
N LEU A 152 8.17 3.06 8.53
CA LEU A 152 8.32 3.57 7.16
C LEU A 152 7.85 5.03 7.06
N ILE A 153 6.66 5.36 7.59
CA ILE A 153 6.14 6.72 7.63
C ILE A 153 7.08 7.66 8.41
N VAL A 154 7.55 7.23 9.58
CA VAL A 154 8.48 8.03 10.39
C VAL A 154 9.79 8.28 9.66
N THR A 155 10.37 7.25 9.04
CA THR A 155 11.61 7.38 8.27
C THR A 155 11.44 8.29 7.06
N ASP A 156 10.31 8.23 6.35
CA ASP A 156 10.02 9.09 5.22
C ASP A 156 9.90 10.57 5.65
N ILE A 157 9.17 10.84 6.75
CA ILE A 157 9.05 12.19 7.31
C ILE A 157 10.41 12.73 7.76
N LEU A 158 11.21 11.93 8.46
CA LEU A 158 12.54 12.30 8.93
C LEU A 158 13.48 12.61 7.76
N SER A 159 13.52 11.70 6.77
CA SER A 159 14.35 11.85 5.56
C SER A 159 13.97 13.13 4.79
N ASN A 160 12.68 13.37 4.59
CA ASN A 160 12.18 14.57 3.90
C ASN A 160 12.56 15.86 4.64
N ARG A 161 12.44 15.88 5.98
CA ARG A 161 12.89 17.03 6.79
C ARG A 161 14.40 17.25 6.69
N TYR A 162 15.18 16.18 6.70
CA TYR A 162 16.64 16.25 6.60
C TYR A 162 17.08 16.76 5.23
N GLN A 163 16.50 16.25 4.13
CA GLN A 163 16.81 16.71 2.77
C GLN A 163 16.50 18.19 2.58
N LYS A 164 15.36 18.68 3.11
CA LYS A 164 15.03 20.11 3.05
C LYS A 164 16.06 20.99 3.75
N ARG A 165 16.58 20.55 4.90
CA ARG A 165 17.62 21.29 5.64
C ARG A 165 18.94 21.33 4.88
N LEU A 166 19.34 20.22 4.26
CA LEU A 166 20.57 20.15 3.46
C LEU A 166 20.52 21.06 2.23
N TRP A 167 19.38 21.12 1.53
CA TRP A 167 19.22 22.01 0.38
C TRP A 167 19.25 23.48 0.78
N ALA A 168 18.65 23.84 1.92
CA ALA A 168 18.73 25.21 2.45
C ALA A 168 20.18 25.62 2.75
N GLN A 169 20.96 24.75 3.40
CA GLN A 169 22.39 25.00 3.69
C GLN A 169 23.21 25.16 2.42
N LYS A 170 23.00 24.30 1.41
CA LYS A 170 23.68 24.41 0.11
C LYS A 170 23.34 25.72 -0.60
N GLU A 171 22.10 26.20 -0.52
CA GLU A 171 21.70 27.46 -1.15
C GLU A 171 22.33 28.67 -0.45
N GLU A 172 22.49 28.62 0.87
CA GLU A 172 23.23 29.62 1.65
C GLU A 172 24.73 29.65 1.29
N GLU A 173 25.38 28.48 1.16
CA GLU A 173 26.78 28.40 0.71
C GLU A 173 26.96 28.96 -0.71
N ILE A 174 26.06 28.64 -1.64
CA ILE A 174 26.12 29.17 -3.02
C ILE A 174 25.94 30.70 -3.04
N ARG A 175 25.00 31.25 -2.26
CA ARG A 175 24.82 32.72 -2.17
C ARG A 175 25.98 33.41 -1.45
N GLY A 176 26.59 32.75 -0.47
CA GLY A 176 27.76 33.26 0.24
C GLY A 176 29.00 33.39 -0.65
N ASN A 177 29.20 32.47 -1.61
CA ASN A 177 30.34 32.50 -2.54
C ASN A 177 30.22 33.51 -3.70
N ILE A 178 29.07 34.17 -3.88
CA ILE A 178 28.83 35.13 -4.98
C ILE A 178 29.04 36.60 -4.53
N LYS A 179 29.17 36.86 -3.23
CA LYS A 179 29.45 38.19 -2.66
C LYS A 179 30.92 38.36 -2.31
#